data_AF-J9FDG9-F1
#
_entry.id   AF-J9FDG9-F1
#
_cell.length_a   1.000
_cell.length_b   1.000
_cell.length_c   1.000
_cell.angle_alpha   90.00
_cell.angle_beta   90.00
_cell.angle_gamma   90.00
#
_symmetry.space_group_name_H-M   'P 1'
#
loop_
_entity.id
_entity.type
_entity.pdbx_description
1 polymer ?
#
loop_
_entity_poly.entity_id
_entity_poly.type
_entity_poly.pdbx_seq_one_letter_code
_entity_poly.pdbx_strand_id
1 'polypeptide(L)'
;TEVIYVRGNHDDCLEALAPMKLANISIVRDYILQSGDRQYFITHGDVFDSVTSNMKWLAKLGDVSYNALLRLNAIYNKYRLKQGKPYFSFSQVLKHKVKQAVSVISGFETMLADLARSKKCDGVICGHIHYPENRDIDGIHYLNSGDWVESMSALVETFDGQWSIVKCDVTKEGLV
;
A
#
# COMPACT_ATOMS: atom_id res chain seq x y z
N THR A 1 27.55 -7.51 5.21
CA THR A 1 26.25 -7.19 4.59
C THR A 1 26.11 -5.69 4.52
N GLU A 2 25.77 -5.17 3.34
CA GLU A 2 25.41 -3.75 3.16
C GLU A 2 23.94 -3.56 3.55
N VAL A 3 23.63 -2.42 4.19
CA VAL A 3 22.27 -2.07 4.60
C VAL A 3 21.94 -0.69 4.04
N ILE A 4 20.86 -0.61 3.29
CA ILE A 4 20.34 0.63 2.73
C ILE A 4 19.00 0.89 3.40
N TYR A 5 18.96 1.93 4.21
CA TYR A 5 17.77 2.37 4.92
C TYR A 5 17.12 3.50 4.11
N VAL A 6 15.97 3.20 3.50
CA VAL A 6 15.14 4.18 2.80
C VAL A 6 14.15 4.77 3.81
N ARG A 7 14.27 6.07 4.09
CA ARG A 7 13.42 6.73 5.09
C ARG A 7 11.94 6.78 4.70
N GLY A 8 11.07 6.72 5.69
CA GLY A 8 9.62 6.91 5.54
C GLY A 8 9.10 8.24 6.06
N ASN A 9 7.77 8.39 6.01
CA ASN A 9 7.05 9.57 6.52
C ASN A 9 7.06 9.67 8.05
N HIS A 10 7.29 8.57 8.77
CA HIS A 10 7.38 8.57 10.23
C HIS A 10 8.81 8.84 10.76
N ASP A 11 9.80 8.91 9.88
CA ASP A 11 11.22 8.99 10.24
C ASP A 11 11.76 10.43 10.20
N ASP A 12 10.97 11.43 10.58
CA ASP A 12 11.32 12.85 10.50
C ASP A 12 12.69 13.19 11.13
N CYS A 13 13.06 12.48 12.19
CA CYS A 13 14.36 12.62 12.85
C CYS A 13 15.55 12.25 11.94
N LEU A 14 15.34 11.40 10.93
CA LEU A 14 16.34 10.99 9.96
C LEU A 14 16.41 11.93 8.74
N GLU A 15 15.55 12.95 8.63
CA GLU A 15 15.50 13.84 7.46
C GLU A 15 16.79 14.67 7.38
N ALA A 16 17.25 15.16 8.54
CA ALA A 16 18.51 15.87 8.67
C ALA A 16 19.73 14.98 8.42
N LEU A 17 19.56 13.66 8.47
CA LEU A 17 20.62 12.67 8.28
C LEU A 17 20.65 12.10 6.87
N ALA A 18 19.70 12.42 5.99
CA ALA A 18 19.68 11.91 4.62
C ALA A 18 20.24 12.95 3.62
N PRO A 19 21.26 12.62 2.80
CA PRO A 19 21.97 11.34 2.73
C PRO A 19 23.14 11.24 3.73
N MET A 20 23.27 10.11 4.42
CA MET A 20 24.42 9.78 5.26
C MET A 20 24.88 8.35 5.00
N LYS A 21 26.20 8.15 4.96
CA LYS A 21 26.84 6.83 4.90
C LYS A 21 27.73 6.65 6.12
N LEU A 22 27.46 5.62 6.91
CA LEU A 22 28.27 5.22 8.05
C LEU A 22 28.64 3.75 7.93
N ALA A 23 29.92 3.48 7.68
CA ALA A 23 30.44 2.14 7.42
C ALA A 23 29.63 1.40 6.32
N ASN A 24 28.90 0.35 6.69
CA ASN A 24 28.08 -0.48 5.81
C ASN A 24 26.59 -0.10 5.78
N ILE A 25 26.20 1.03 6.41
CA ILE A 25 24.83 1.53 6.47
C ILE A 25 24.72 2.84 5.71
N SER A 26 23.75 2.93 4.81
CA SER A 26 23.41 4.17 4.10
C SER A 26 21.96 4.56 4.40
N ILE A 27 21.73 5.81 4.80
CA ILE A 27 20.38 6.38 4.99
C ILE A 27 20.10 7.29 3.79
N VAL A 28 19.02 6.98 3.06
CA VAL A 28 18.67 7.64 1.79
C VAL A 28 17.17 7.93 1.72
N ARG A 29 16.77 8.85 0.83
CA ARG A 29 15.36 9.16 0.56
C ARG A 29 14.74 8.20 -0.46
N ASP A 30 15.54 7.82 -1.44
CA ASP A 30 15.21 6.83 -2.44
C ASP A 30 16.50 6.09 -2.86
N TYR A 31 16.35 5.00 -3.59
CA TYR A 31 17.49 4.21 -4.06
C TYR A 31 17.18 3.57 -5.42
N ILE A 32 18.19 3.43 -6.28
CA ILE A 32 18.07 2.65 -7.51
C ILE A 32 18.87 1.37 -7.32
N LEU A 33 18.17 0.24 -7.28
CA LEU A 33 18.74 -1.09 -7.18
C LEU A 33 18.93 -1.69 -8.57
N GLN A 34 20.13 -2.16 -8.87
CA GLN A 34 20.40 -3.02 -10.01
C GLN A 34 20.16 -4.48 -9.60
N SER A 35 19.21 -5.15 -10.25
CA SER A 35 18.82 -6.55 -10.02
C SER A 35 18.93 -7.30 -11.36
N GLY A 36 20.07 -7.97 -11.54
CA GLY A 36 20.47 -8.50 -12.86
C GLY A 36 20.53 -7.38 -13.90
N ASP A 37 19.81 -7.56 -15.01
CA ASP A 37 19.69 -6.56 -16.09
C ASP A 37 18.60 -5.51 -15.84
N ARG A 38 17.87 -5.60 -14.73
CA ARG A 38 16.75 -4.71 -14.41
C ARG A 38 17.13 -3.65 -13.38
N GLN A 39 16.51 -2.48 -13.50
CA GLN A 39 16.62 -1.39 -12.54
C GLN A 39 15.32 -1.21 -11.76
N TYR A 40 15.43 -1.19 -10.43
CA TYR A 40 14.30 -0.97 -9.53
C TYR A 40 14.46 0.35 -8.79
N PHE A 41 13.42 1.18 -8.88
CA PHE A 41 13.31 2.36 -8.04
C PHE A 41 12.75 1.97 -6.67
N ILE A 42 13.50 2.19 -5.60
CA ILE A 42 13.08 1.90 -4.23
C ILE A 42 12.72 3.19 -3.52
N THR A 43 11.52 3.25 -2.97
CA THR A 43 11.00 4.39 -2.22
C THR A 43 10.04 3.90 -1.14
N HIS A 44 9.82 4.68 -0.08
CA HIS A 44 8.79 4.33 0.90
C HIS A 44 7.39 4.31 0.27
N GLY A 45 7.06 5.34 -0.53
CA GLY A 45 5.74 5.51 -1.18
C GLY A 45 4.90 6.63 -0.57
N ASP A 46 5.40 7.31 0.46
CA ASP A 46 4.79 8.49 1.09
C ASP A 46 4.72 9.72 0.17
N VAL A 47 5.39 9.70 -0.98
CA VAL A 47 5.19 10.68 -2.08
C VAL A 47 3.70 10.84 -2.42
N PHE A 48 2.91 9.78 -2.28
CA PHE A 48 1.45 9.80 -2.48
C PHE A 48 0.68 10.60 -1.43
N ASP A 49 1.23 10.85 -0.23
CA ASP A 49 0.58 11.63 0.84
C ASP A 49 0.42 13.12 0.46
N SER A 50 1.37 13.62 -0.33
CA SER A 50 1.31 14.97 -0.90
C SER A 50 0.20 15.10 -1.97
N VAL A 51 0.00 14.06 -2.77
CA VAL A 51 -1.04 13.99 -3.81
C VAL A 51 -2.43 13.73 -3.23
N THR A 52 -2.53 12.82 -2.25
CA THR A 52 -3.79 12.53 -1.55
C THR A 52 -4.24 13.64 -0.62
N SER A 53 -3.37 14.56 -0.21
CA SER A 53 -3.79 15.74 0.54
C SER A 53 -4.86 16.57 -0.21
N ASN A 54 -4.83 16.59 -1.55
CA ASN A 54 -5.89 17.18 -2.38
C ASN A 54 -7.12 16.28 -2.58
N MET A 55 -7.07 15.01 -2.18
CA MET A 55 -8.17 14.04 -2.24
C MET A 55 -8.76 13.71 -0.85
N LYS A 56 -8.23 14.27 0.24
CA LYS A 56 -8.76 14.11 1.61
C LYS A 56 -10.26 14.41 1.71
N TRP A 57 -10.77 15.33 0.89
CA TRP A 57 -12.21 15.63 0.81
C TRP A 57 -13.04 14.48 0.23
N LEU A 58 -12.50 13.65 -0.68
CA LEU A 58 -13.17 12.45 -1.20
C LEU A 58 -13.30 11.38 -0.12
N ALA A 59 -12.24 11.15 0.66
CA ALA A 59 -12.28 10.24 1.80
C ALA A 59 -13.31 10.71 2.86
N LYS A 60 -13.32 12.03 3.15
CA LYS A 60 -14.30 12.64 4.06
C LYS A 60 -15.74 12.56 3.53
N LEU A 61 -15.94 12.75 2.23
CA LEU A 61 -17.24 12.54 1.58
C LEU A 61 -17.69 11.08 1.69
N GLY A 62 -16.78 10.12 1.58
CA GLY A 62 -17.02 8.70 1.83
C GLY A 62 -17.59 8.44 3.22
N ASP A 63 -17.00 9.01 4.26
CA ASP A 63 -17.47 8.86 5.65
C ASP A 63 -18.82 9.54 5.93
N VAL A 64 -19.04 10.73 5.34
CA VAL A 64 -20.31 11.45 5.48
C VAL A 64 -21.44 10.72 4.75
N SER A 65 -21.18 10.25 3.53
CA SER A 65 -22.14 9.45 2.76
C SER A 65 -22.41 8.09 3.40
N TYR A 66 -21.42 7.47 4.06
CA TYR A 66 -21.60 6.24 4.83
C TYR A 66 -22.61 6.38 5.98
N ASN A 67 -22.43 7.40 6.83
CA ASN A 67 -23.34 7.65 7.95
C ASN A 67 -24.76 8.01 7.46
N ALA A 68 -24.87 8.75 6.36
CA ALA A 68 -26.15 9.06 5.74
C ALA A 68 -26.84 7.80 5.18
N LEU A 69 -26.09 6.92 4.51
CA LEU A 69 -26.58 5.66 3.96
C LEU A 69 -27.05 4.68 5.04
N LEU A 70 -26.34 4.58 6.17
CA LEU A 70 -26.77 3.75 7.29
C LEU A 70 -28.07 4.26 7.92
N ARG A 71 -28.20 5.58 8.07
CA ARG A 71 -29.44 6.20 8.57
C ARG A 71 -30.60 5.97 7.60
N LEU A 72 -30.37 6.15 6.29
CA LEU A 72 -31.37 5.90 5.26
C LEU A 72 -31.77 4.42 5.21
N ASN A 73 -30.83 3.49 5.36
CA ASN A 73 -31.11 2.05 5.40
C ASN A 73 -31.94 1.65 6.62
N ALA A 74 -31.63 2.23 7.79
CA ALA A 74 -32.42 2.02 9.00
C ALA A 74 -33.85 2.54 8.83
N ILE A 75 -34.02 3.73 8.25
CA ILE A 75 -35.35 4.30 7.95
C ILE A 75 -36.10 3.43 6.93
N TYR A 76 -35.44 3.01 5.86
CA TYR A 76 -36.03 2.20 4.79
C TYR A 76 -36.48 0.82 5.29
N ASN A 77 -35.64 0.11 6.04
CA ASN A 77 -36.01 -1.18 6.63
C ASN A 77 -37.10 -1.02 7.70
N LYS A 78 -37.11 0.07 8.47
CA LYS A 78 -38.20 0.38 9.42
C LYS A 78 -39.54 0.59 8.70
N TYR A 79 -39.53 1.22 7.53
CA TYR A 79 -40.73 1.36 6.69
C TYR A 79 -41.16 0.03 6.05
N ARG A 80 -40.21 -0.79 5.56
CA ARG A 80 -40.48 -2.14 5.01
C ARG A 80 -41.11 -3.08 6.03
N LEU A 81 -40.59 -3.08 7.27
CA LEU A 81 -41.14 -3.86 8.38
C LEU A 81 -42.59 -3.46 8.69
N LYS A 82 -42.91 -2.16 8.67
CA LYS A 82 -44.29 -1.67 8.82
C LYS A 82 -45.23 -2.13 7.69
N GLN A 83 -44.69 -2.47 6.52
CA GLN A 83 -45.44 -3.01 5.38
C GLN A 83 -45.43 -4.54 5.30
N GLY A 84 -44.90 -5.25 6.32
CA GLY A 84 -44.82 -6.72 6.33
C GLY A 84 -43.82 -7.31 5.33
N LYS A 85 -42.90 -6.50 4.78
CA LYS A 85 -41.90 -6.94 3.80
C LYS A 85 -40.60 -7.39 4.50
N PRO A 86 -39.91 -8.43 4.00
CA PRO A 86 -38.69 -8.96 4.60
C PRO A 86 -37.53 -7.94 4.58
N TYR A 87 -36.50 -8.18 5.40
CA TYR A 87 -35.29 -7.36 5.45
C TYR A 87 -34.55 -7.33 4.09
N PHE A 88 -33.97 -6.19 3.71
CA PHE A 88 -33.15 -6.05 2.50
C PHE A 88 -31.67 -5.81 2.88
N SER A 89 -30.76 -6.62 2.32
CA SER A 89 -29.35 -6.66 2.71
C SER A 89 -28.43 -5.86 1.77
N PHE A 90 -27.48 -5.17 2.38
CA PHE A 90 -26.53 -4.18 1.85
C PHE A 90 -25.37 -4.76 1.01
N SER A 91 -25.51 -5.95 0.42
CA SER A 91 -24.46 -6.62 -0.36
C SER A 91 -23.96 -5.79 -1.56
N GLN A 92 -24.83 -4.94 -2.13
CA GLN A 92 -24.46 -4.00 -3.19
C GLN A 92 -23.62 -2.80 -2.68
N VAL A 93 -23.73 -2.43 -1.41
CA VAL A 93 -22.99 -1.31 -0.81
C VAL A 93 -21.62 -1.78 -0.31
N LEU A 94 -21.51 -3.02 0.18
CA LEU A 94 -20.20 -3.65 0.40
C LEU A 94 -19.37 -3.71 -0.89
N LYS A 95 -20.02 -3.97 -2.03
CA LYS A 95 -19.39 -3.91 -3.35
C LYS A 95 -18.83 -2.52 -3.68
N HIS A 96 -19.51 -1.44 -3.26
CA HIS A 96 -18.99 -0.08 -3.41
C HIS A 96 -17.79 0.21 -2.52
N LYS A 97 -17.76 -0.29 -1.28
CA LYS A 97 -16.61 -0.16 -0.37
C LYS A 97 -15.37 -0.86 -0.91
N VAL A 98 -15.52 -2.11 -1.36
CA VAL A 98 -14.43 -2.86 -2.00
C VAL A 98 -13.95 -2.12 -3.24
N LYS A 99 -14.87 -1.62 -4.08
CA LYS A 99 -14.50 -0.85 -5.27
C LYS A 99 -13.74 0.44 -4.95
N GLN A 100 -14.10 1.15 -3.88
CA GLN A 100 -13.40 2.37 -3.46
C GLN A 100 -12.00 2.07 -2.93
N ALA A 101 -11.85 1.08 -2.04
CA ALA A 101 -10.54 0.68 -1.52
C ALA A 101 -9.61 0.22 -2.66
N VAL A 102 -10.13 -0.63 -3.55
CA VAL A 102 -9.39 -1.11 -4.73
C VAL A 102 -9.01 0.05 -5.66
N SER A 103 -9.88 1.05 -5.84
CA SER A 103 -9.57 2.21 -6.66
C SER A 103 -8.47 3.10 -6.07
N VAL A 104 -8.40 3.22 -4.73
CA VAL A 104 -7.33 3.98 -4.06
C VAL A 104 -6.01 3.25 -4.17
N ILE A 105 -5.99 1.93 -3.92
CA ILE A 105 -4.81 1.08 -4.07
C ILE A 105 -4.33 1.12 -5.52
N SER A 106 -5.23 0.92 -6.48
CA SER A 106 -4.90 0.97 -7.91
C SER A 106 -4.31 2.33 -8.32
N GLY A 107 -4.84 3.44 -7.80
CA GLY A 107 -4.28 4.77 -8.08
C GLY A 107 -2.87 4.97 -7.50
N PHE A 108 -2.61 4.43 -6.31
CA PHE A 108 -1.28 4.43 -5.69
C PHE A 108 -0.27 3.63 -6.51
N GLU A 109 -0.63 2.40 -6.86
CA GLU A 109 0.21 1.48 -7.63
C GLU A 109 0.57 2.03 -9.01
N THR A 110 -0.41 2.58 -9.74
CA THR A 110 -0.18 3.19 -11.06
C THR A 110 0.74 4.42 -10.95
N MET A 111 0.56 5.26 -9.94
CA MET A 111 1.41 6.44 -9.76
C MET A 111 2.87 6.07 -9.46
N LEU A 112 3.11 5.05 -8.66
CA LEU A 112 4.46 4.54 -8.42
C LEU A 112 5.07 3.89 -9.67
N ALA A 113 4.27 3.18 -10.47
CA ALA A 113 4.71 2.65 -11.75
C ALA A 113 5.13 3.77 -12.72
N ASP A 114 4.34 4.84 -12.80
CA ASP A 114 4.65 6.02 -13.62
C ASP A 114 5.94 6.73 -13.15
N LEU A 115 6.14 6.81 -11.83
CA LEU A 115 7.36 7.39 -11.24
C LEU A 115 8.59 6.55 -11.63
N ALA A 116 8.51 5.23 -11.54
CA ALA A 116 9.56 4.32 -11.97
C ALA A 116 9.90 4.52 -13.46
N ARG A 117 8.87 4.60 -14.30
CA ARG A 117 9.01 4.83 -15.74
C ARG A 117 9.69 6.17 -16.02
N SER A 118 9.33 7.23 -15.29
CA SER A 118 9.97 8.54 -15.42
C SER A 118 11.46 8.52 -15.05
N LYS A 119 11.84 7.63 -14.13
CA LYS A 119 13.22 7.36 -13.72
C LYS A 119 13.93 6.31 -14.59
N LYS A 120 13.30 5.85 -15.67
CA LYS A 120 13.81 4.82 -16.60
C LYS A 120 14.14 3.49 -15.92
N CYS A 121 13.38 3.15 -14.87
CA CYS A 121 13.48 1.88 -14.17
C CYS A 121 12.47 0.88 -14.73
N ASP A 122 12.80 -0.41 -14.67
CA ASP A 122 11.94 -1.53 -15.08
C ASP A 122 10.94 -1.91 -13.98
N GLY A 123 11.20 -1.50 -12.73
CA GLY A 123 10.34 -1.79 -11.60
C GLY A 123 10.40 -0.76 -10.48
N VAL A 124 9.49 -0.91 -9.52
CA VAL A 124 9.41 -0.12 -8.29
C VAL A 124 9.19 -1.02 -7.10
N ILE A 125 9.92 -0.75 -6.01
CA ILE A 125 9.79 -1.43 -4.72
C ILE A 125 9.36 -0.40 -3.68
N CYS A 126 8.29 -0.70 -2.96
CA CYS A 126 7.73 0.21 -1.96
C CYS A 126 7.11 -0.49 -0.75
N GLY A 127 6.62 0.32 0.19
CA GLY A 127 5.81 -0.09 1.33
C GLY A 127 4.56 0.79 1.43
N HIS A 128 4.42 1.49 2.57
CA HIS A 128 3.43 2.55 2.86
C HIS A 128 1.95 2.14 2.96
N ILE A 129 1.44 1.29 2.08
CA ILE A 129 0.02 0.89 2.07
C ILE A 129 -0.25 -0.47 2.76
N HIS A 130 0.79 -1.10 3.31
CA HIS A 130 0.70 -2.34 4.11
C HIS A 130 0.02 -3.52 3.36
N TYR A 131 0.08 -3.50 2.02
CA TYR A 131 -0.53 -4.51 1.18
C TYR A 131 0.56 -5.17 0.32
N PRO A 132 1.04 -6.37 0.69
CA PRO A 132 2.10 -7.03 -0.06
C PRO A 132 1.60 -7.44 -1.44
N GLU A 133 2.35 -7.10 -2.47
CA GLU A 133 1.95 -7.32 -3.85
C GLU A 133 3.17 -7.48 -4.76
N ASN A 134 3.04 -8.34 -5.78
CA ASN A 134 4.04 -8.58 -6.80
C ASN A 134 3.32 -8.76 -8.14
N ARG A 135 3.33 -7.73 -8.98
CA ARG A 135 2.63 -7.75 -10.25
C ARG A 135 3.23 -6.79 -11.28
N ASP A 136 2.88 -7.00 -12.54
CA ASP A 136 3.18 -6.07 -13.62
C ASP A 136 2.07 -5.01 -13.74
N ILE A 137 2.46 -3.75 -13.95
CA ILE A 137 1.58 -2.62 -14.22
C ILE A 137 2.10 -1.90 -15.46
N ASP A 138 1.47 -2.17 -16.60
CA ASP A 138 1.80 -1.56 -17.89
C ASP A 138 3.31 -1.62 -18.20
N GLY A 139 3.91 -2.81 -18.02
CA GLY A 139 5.32 -3.10 -18.27
C GLY A 139 6.28 -2.65 -17.17
N ILE A 140 5.78 -2.17 -16.02
CA ILE A 140 6.57 -1.88 -14.83
C ILE A 140 6.30 -2.93 -13.75
N HIS A 141 7.37 -3.54 -13.25
CA HIS A 141 7.28 -4.52 -12.18
C HIS A 141 7.07 -3.82 -10.83
N TYR A 142 5.84 -3.89 -10.32
CA TYR A 142 5.44 -3.30 -9.04
C TYR A 142 5.58 -4.31 -7.90
N LEU A 143 6.32 -3.92 -6.87
CA LEU A 143 6.58 -4.73 -5.69
C LEU A 143 6.25 -3.92 -4.43
N ASN A 144 5.45 -4.50 -3.54
CA ASN A 144 5.18 -3.97 -2.21
C ASN A 144 5.55 -5.00 -1.15
N SER A 145 6.35 -4.61 -0.16
CA SER A 145 6.79 -5.52 0.91
C SER A 145 5.69 -5.92 1.88
N GLY A 146 4.58 -5.17 1.90
CA GLY A 146 3.66 -5.20 3.02
C GLY A 146 4.33 -4.63 4.27
N ASP A 147 4.09 -5.27 5.39
CA ASP A 147 4.47 -4.81 6.72
C ASP A 147 4.63 -5.98 7.70
N TRP A 148 5.20 -5.70 8.87
CA TRP A 148 5.53 -6.72 9.87
C TRP A 148 4.51 -6.79 11.01
N VAL A 149 3.35 -6.13 10.87
CA VAL A 149 2.29 -6.07 11.88
C VAL A 149 1.05 -6.84 11.41
N GLU A 150 0.55 -6.54 10.20
CA GLU A 150 -0.66 -7.15 9.64
C GLU A 150 -0.32 -8.28 8.66
N SER A 151 0.54 -7.99 7.69
CA SER A 151 0.85 -8.96 6.63
C SER A 151 1.99 -9.94 6.97
N MET A 152 2.85 -9.57 7.94
CA MET A 152 4.04 -10.34 8.35
C MET A 152 4.87 -10.82 7.16
N SER A 153 5.07 -9.93 6.18
CA SER A 153 5.70 -10.28 4.90
C SER A 153 7.03 -9.59 4.68
N ALA A 154 7.85 -10.21 3.83
CA ALA A 154 9.07 -9.63 3.29
C ALA A 154 9.19 -9.93 1.80
N LEU A 155 9.81 -9.01 1.06
CA LEU A 155 10.24 -9.25 -0.31
C LEU A 155 11.63 -9.85 -0.31
N VAL A 156 11.81 -10.92 -1.09
CA VAL A 156 13.11 -11.57 -1.28
C VAL A 156 13.38 -11.73 -2.76
N GLU A 157 14.63 -11.48 -3.14
CA GLU A 157 15.17 -11.78 -4.46
C GLU A 157 16.05 -13.02 -4.35
N THR A 158 15.82 -13.99 -5.23
CA THR A 158 16.69 -15.17 -5.37
C THR A 158 17.95 -14.81 -6.15
N PHE A 159 19.00 -15.65 -6.08
CA PHE A 159 20.22 -15.45 -6.88
C PHE A 159 19.97 -15.49 -8.40
N ASP A 160 18.85 -16.08 -8.83
CA ASP A 160 18.42 -16.11 -10.23
C ASP A 160 17.61 -14.85 -10.63
N GLY A 161 17.52 -13.85 -9.75
CA GLY A 161 16.83 -12.58 -9.99
C GLY A 161 15.31 -12.63 -9.87
N GLN A 162 14.75 -13.72 -9.31
CA GLN A 162 13.31 -13.85 -9.12
C GLN A 162 12.88 -13.25 -7.79
N TRP A 163 11.93 -12.32 -7.85
CA TRP A 163 11.30 -11.70 -6.68
C TRP A 163 10.12 -12.53 -6.20
N SER A 164 10.02 -12.69 -4.88
CA SER A 164 8.88 -13.34 -4.24
C SER A 164 8.56 -12.69 -2.90
N ILE A 165 7.30 -12.82 -2.48
CA ILE A 165 6.85 -12.41 -1.16
C ILE A 165 6.86 -13.65 -0.27
N VAL A 166 7.62 -13.58 0.82
CA VAL A 166 7.62 -14.59 1.88
C VAL A 166 6.81 -14.08 3.06
N LYS A 167 6.12 -14.99 3.74
CA LYS A 167 5.42 -14.71 4.99
C LYS A 167 6.16 -15.35 6.15
N CYS A 168 6.24 -14.61 7.25
CA CYS A 168 6.69 -15.15 8.52
C CYS A 168 5.47 -15.77 9.22
N ASP A 169 5.38 -17.09 9.19
CA ASP A 169 4.42 -17.80 10.04
C ASP A 169 4.98 -17.80 11.46
N VAL A 170 4.46 -16.90 12.30
CA VAL A 170 4.66 -16.99 13.75
C VAL A 170 3.75 -18.10 14.26
N THR A 171 4.17 -19.36 14.07
CA THR A 171 3.59 -20.45 14.86
C THR A 171 3.82 -20.14 16.33
N LYS A 172 2.75 -20.18 17.13
CA LYS A 172 2.75 -20.03 18.60
C LYS A 172 3.51 -21.16 19.33
N GLU A 173 4.66 -21.59 18.82
CA GLU A 173 5.55 -22.53 19.48
C GLU A 173 6.77 -21.75 19.98
N GLY A 174 6.69 -21.23 21.20
CA GLY A 174 7.85 -20.56 21.81
C GLY A 174 7.59 -19.54 22.92
N LEU A 175 6.36 -19.39 23.40
CA LEU A 175 6.14 -18.81 24.73
C LEU A 175 5.96 -19.97 25.72
N VAL A 176 7.09 -20.50 26.18
CA VAL A 176 7.19 -21.27 27.43
C VAL A 176 7.61 -20.31 28.53
#